data_AF-A0A165QPX0-F1
#
_entry.id   AF-A0A165QPX0-F1
#
_cell.length_a   1.000
_cell.length_b   1.000
_cell.length_c   1.000
_cell.angle_alpha   90.00
_cell.angle_beta   90.00
_cell.angle_gamma   90.00
#
_symmetry.space_group_name_H-M   'P 1'
#
loop_
_entity.id
_entity.type
_entity.pdbx_description
1 polymer ?
#
loop_
_entity_poly.entity_id
_entity_poly.type
_entity_poly.pdbx_seq_one_letter_code
_entity_poly.pdbx_strand_id
1 'polypeptide(L)'
;MSSKVFNEAQLKILEEEFQKIRAAGLPRPTKKARAAIATALSPLGTSTVTRQDIGKWFGRRARKADGVKLLQPKSTEQTAMLKESFDRNPYPDDEEQKRLIFATLLTKRQISDWFKKQRSLRSDELRARGYPARAWGEPGPTNSAALKKMWNGVEVERVALQNKKVAEGKEANKKRLPFTDITNEFFEAD
;
A
#
# COMPACT_ATOMS: atom_id res chain seq x y z
N MET A 1 -15.75 -3.20 4.16
CA MET A 1 -16.11 -4.63 4.03
C MET A 1 -14.94 -5.49 4.49
N SER A 2 -15.12 -6.21 5.61
CA SER A 2 -14.11 -7.11 6.18
C SER A 2 -13.76 -8.25 5.21
N SER A 3 -12.52 -8.74 5.23
CA SER A 3 -12.15 -9.91 4.44
C SER A 3 -12.61 -11.17 5.15
N LYS A 4 -13.14 -12.13 4.40
CA LYS A 4 -13.57 -13.41 4.96
C LYS A 4 -12.41 -14.11 5.67
N VAL A 5 -12.67 -14.58 6.89
CA VAL A 5 -11.72 -15.39 7.66
C VAL A 5 -11.95 -16.85 7.26
N PHE A 6 -10.89 -17.50 6.77
CA PHE A 6 -10.90 -18.90 6.40
C PHE A 6 -10.38 -19.73 7.59
N ASN A 7 -10.91 -20.94 7.78
CA ASN A 7 -10.36 -21.86 8.77
C ASN A 7 -9.09 -22.55 8.26
N GLU A 8 -8.45 -23.34 9.13
CA GLU A 8 -7.17 -23.99 8.83
C GLU A 8 -7.25 -24.96 7.64
N ALA A 9 -8.30 -25.80 7.57
CA ALA A 9 -8.50 -26.72 6.46
C ALA A 9 -8.69 -25.99 5.12
N GLN A 10 -9.48 -24.90 5.14
CA GLN A 10 -9.67 -24.05 3.97
C GLN A 10 -8.38 -23.35 3.55
N LEU A 11 -7.57 -22.88 4.50
CA LEU A 11 -6.28 -22.24 4.23
C LEU A 11 -5.27 -23.21 3.63
N LYS A 12 -5.22 -24.46 4.11
CA LYS A 12 -4.33 -25.49 3.55
C LYS A 12 -4.61 -25.74 2.07
N ILE A 13 -5.87 -25.96 1.73
CA ILE A 13 -6.30 -26.16 0.33
C ILE A 13 -6.03 -24.92 -0.52
N LEU A 14 -6.31 -23.73 0.00
CA LEU A 14 -6.02 -22.47 -0.69
C LEU A 14 -4.53 -22.30 -0.99
N GLU A 15 -3.65 -22.68 -0.05
CA GLU A 15 -2.21 -22.60 -0.23
C GLU A 15 -1.71 -23.64 -1.23
N GLU A 16 -2.18 -24.89 -1.18
CA GLU A 16 -1.86 -25.92 -2.18
C GLU A 16 -2.25 -25.48 -3.59
N GLU A 17 -3.47 -24.97 -3.76
CA GLU A 17 -3.93 -24.42 -5.04
C GLU A 17 -3.13 -23.18 -5.47
N PHE A 18 -2.71 -22.34 -4.52
CA PHE A 18 -1.83 -21.22 -4.82
C PHE A 18 -0.48 -21.67 -5.39
N GLN A 19 0.14 -22.69 -4.79
CA GLN A 19 1.41 -23.23 -5.28
C GLN A 19 1.26 -23.85 -6.68
N LYS A 20 0.18 -24.59 -6.94
CA LYS A 20 -0.11 -25.14 -8.29
C LYS A 20 -0.24 -24.05 -9.35
N ILE A 21 -0.97 -22.97 -9.04
CA ILE A 21 -1.15 -21.83 -9.95
C ILE A 21 0.19 -21.12 -10.23
N ARG A 22 1.04 -20.97 -9.22
CA ARG A 22 2.38 -20.37 -9.38
C ARG A 22 3.32 -21.26 -10.19
N ALA A 23 3.30 -22.57 -9.96
CA ALA A 23 4.07 -23.53 -10.73
C ALA A 23 3.66 -23.53 -12.22
N ALA A 24 2.38 -23.29 -12.51
CA ALA A 24 1.86 -23.10 -13.87
C ALA A 24 2.18 -21.73 -14.49
N GLY A 25 2.92 -20.85 -13.80
CA GLY A 25 3.26 -19.51 -14.28
C GLY A 25 2.08 -18.54 -14.34
N LEU A 26 0.93 -18.89 -13.75
CA LEU A 26 -0.27 -18.05 -13.78
C LEU A 26 -0.27 -17.10 -12.58
N PRO A 27 -0.54 -15.79 -12.77
CA PRO A 27 -0.58 -14.83 -11.67
C PRO A 27 -1.82 -15.02 -10.77
N ARG A 28 -2.91 -15.57 -11.33
CA ARG A 28 -4.19 -15.77 -10.63
C ARG A 28 -4.96 -16.97 -11.21
N PRO A 29 -5.78 -17.65 -10.38
CA PRO A 29 -6.68 -18.70 -10.86
C PRO A 29 -7.78 -18.16 -11.78
N THR A 30 -8.14 -18.97 -12.78
CA THR A 30 -9.20 -18.65 -13.74
C THR A 30 -10.56 -18.50 -13.06
N LYS A 31 -11.56 -17.93 -13.76
CA LYS A 31 -12.93 -17.82 -13.22
C LYS A 31 -13.53 -19.20 -12.90
N LYS A 32 -13.24 -20.21 -13.74
CA LYS A 32 -13.63 -21.61 -13.54
C LYS A 32 -12.94 -22.21 -12.31
N ALA A 33 -11.63 -22.04 -12.16
CA ALA A 33 -10.89 -22.52 -11.00
C ALA A 33 -11.40 -21.89 -9.69
N ARG A 34 -11.67 -20.58 -9.67
CA ARG A 34 -12.25 -19.89 -8.50
C ARG A 34 -13.62 -20.44 -8.11
N ALA A 35 -14.43 -20.86 -9.09
CA ALA A 35 -15.72 -21.50 -8.83
C ALA A 35 -15.56 -22.88 -8.21
N ALA A 36 -14.66 -23.70 -8.76
CA ALA A 36 -14.38 -25.04 -8.23
C ALA A 36 -13.84 -24.99 -6.80
N ILE A 37 -12.89 -24.07 -6.53
CA ILE A 37 -12.33 -23.87 -5.19
C ILE A 37 -13.42 -23.40 -4.21
N ALA A 38 -14.28 -22.46 -4.62
CA ALA A 38 -15.39 -22.00 -3.76
C ALA A 38 -16.35 -23.15 -3.39
N THR A 39 -16.68 -24.02 -4.34
CA THR A 39 -17.50 -25.21 -4.10
C THR A 39 -16.81 -26.19 -3.16
N ALA A 40 -15.50 -26.44 -3.34
CA ALA A 40 -14.74 -27.37 -2.50
C ALA A 40 -14.55 -26.86 -1.05
N LEU A 41 -14.47 -25.55 -0.86
CA LEU A 41 -14.21 -24.95 0.45
C LEU A 41 -15.47 -24.65 1.28
N SER A 42 -16.64 -24.55 0.64
CA SER A 42 -17.89 -24.23 1.32
C SER A 42 -18.32 -25.27 2.37
N PRO A 43 -18.17 -26.59 2.16
CA PRO A 43 -18.50 -27.60 3.15
C PRO A 43 -17.53 -27.66 4.34
N LEU A 44 -16.32 -27.14 4.16
CA LEU A 44 -15.24 -27.28 5.14
C LEU A 44 -15.33 -26.27 6.29
N GLY A 45 -16.32 -25.38 6.30
CA GLY A 45 -16.51 -24.40 7.35
C GLY A 45 -17.97 -24.00 7.53
N THR A 46 -18.22 -23.20 8.57
CA THR A 46 -19.59 -22.78 8.94
C THR A 46 -20.17 -21.71 8.03
N SER A 47 -19.39 -21.16 7.10
CA SER A 47 -19.82 -20.06 6.24
C SER A 47 -19.50 -20.30 4.76
N THR A 48 -20.49 -20.08 3.90
CA THR A 48 -20.42 -20.32 2.46
C THR A 48 -19.31 -19.51 1.79
N VAL A 49 -18.33 -20.17 1.17
CA VAL A 49 -17.20 -19.50 0.55
C VAL A 49 -17.58 -19.06 -0.86
N THR A 50 -17.50 -17.76 -1.15
CA THR A 50 -17.89 -17.24 -2.47
C THR A 50 -16.69 -17.16 -3.43
N ARG A 51 -16.97 -17.15 -4.73
CA ARG A 51 -15.97 -16.89 -5.78
C ARG A 51 -15.22 -15.57 -5.57
N GLN A 52 -15.88 -14.57 -4.97
CA GLN A 52 -15.27 -13.28 -4.65
C GLN A 52 -14.26 -13.40 -3.51
N ASP A 53 -14.56 -14.21 -2.50
CA ASP A 53 -13.67 -14.45 -1.35
C ASP A 53 -12.38 -15.14 -1.81
N ILE A 54 -12.49 -16.14 -2.68
CA ILE A 54 -11.33 -16.78 -3.32
C ILE A 54 -10.49 -15.75 -4.08
N GLY A 55 -11.13 -14.92 -4.90
CA GLY A 55 -10.45 -13.88 -5.67
C GLY A 55 -9.70 -12.87 -4.78
N LYS A 56 -10.30 -12.46 -3.66
CA LYS A 56 -9.68 -11.55 -2.69
C LYS A 56 -8.49 -12.21 -1.99
N TRP A 57 -8.64 -13.47 -1.57
CA TRP A 57 -7.57 -14.23 -0.91
C TRP A 57 -6.36 -14.41 -1.82
N PHE A 58 -6.56 -14.95 -3.03
CA PHE A 58 -5.48 -15.14 -4.00
C PHE A 58 -4.81 -13.82 -4.38
N GLY A 59 -5.59 -12.73 -4.49
CA GLY A 59 -5.03 -11.41 -4.73
C GLY A 59 -4.14 -10.89 -3.60
N ARG A 60 -4.52 -11.12 -2.33
CA ARG A 60 -3.69 -10.75 -1.16
C ARG A 60 -2.45 -11.64 -1.06
N ARG A 61 -2.61 -12.95 -1.25
CA ARG A 61 -1.53 -13.94 -1.18
C ARG A 61 -0.47 -13.72 -2.25
N ALA A 62 -0.88 -13.43 -3.50
CA ALA A 62 0.02 -13.09 -4.60
C ALA A 62 0.85 -11.84 -4.27
N ARG A 63 0.22 -10.75 -3.82
CA ARG A 63 0.94 -9.54 -3.38
C ARG A 63 1.98 -9.83 -2.29
N LYS A 64 1.65 -10.69 -1.32
CA LYS A 64 2.59 -11.11 -0.27
C LYS A 64 3.75 -11.94 -0.83
N ALA A 65 3.48 -12.83 -1.80
CA ALA A 65 4.50 -13.65 -2.46
C ALA A 65 5.44 -12.83 -3.34
N ASP A 66 4.88 -11.88 -4.09
CA ASP A 66 5.62 -10.98 -5.00
C ASP A 66 6.36 -9.86 -4.23
N GLY A 67 6.36 -9.90 -2.89
CA GLY A 67 7.03 -8.90 -2.07
C GLY A 67 6.43 -7.49 -2.17
N VAL A 68 5.21 -7.36 -2.72
CA VAL A 68 4.49 -6.08 -2.77
C VAL A 68 4.12 -5.69 -1.34
N LYS A 69 5.01 -4.92 -0.71
CA LYS A 69 4.90 -4.46 0.67
C LYS A 69 3.53 -3.80 0.85
N LEU A 70 2.75 -4.32 1.80
CA LEU A 70 1.53 -3.64 2.25
C LEU A 70 1.91 -2.21 2.63
N LEU A 71 1.16 -1.24 2.09
CA LEU A 71 1.40 0.19 2.27
C LEU A 71 1.63 0.44 3.77
N GLN A 72 2.86 0.82 4.13
CA GLN A 72 3.18 1.16 5.50
C GLN A 72 2.24 2.28 5.99
N PRO A 73 1.83 2.28 7.28
CA PRO A 73 1.11 3.41 7.83
C PRO A 73 1.92 4.69 7.58
N LYS A 74 1.25 5.76 7.15
CA LYS A 74 1.91 7.04 6.85
C LYS A 74 2.50 7.59 8.14
N SER A 75 3.76 8.02 8.11
CA SER A 75 4.39 8.75 9.21
C SER A 75 3.63 10.06 9.50
N THR A 76 3.77 10.57 10.73
CA THR A 76 3.22 11.86 11.16
C THR A 76 3.70 12.98 10.24
N GLU A 77 4.98 12.99 9.87
CA GLU A 77 5.59 13.98 8.97
C GLU A 77 4.97 13.93 7.56
N GLN A 78 4.82 12.72 7.00
CA GLN A 78 4.17 12.53 5.69
C GLN A 78 2.73 13.05 5.71
N THR A 79 2.02 12.83 6.82
CA THR A 79 0.64 13.30 6.97
C THR A 79 0.58 14.81 7.12
N ALA A 80 1.55 15.45 7.79
CA ALA A 80 1.63 16.89 7.91
C ALA A 80 1.82 17.59 6.55
N MET A 81 2.76 17.10 5.72
CA MET A 81 2.98 17.64 4.38
C MET A 81 1.73 17.53 3.48
N LEU A 82 0.98 16.43 3.61
CA LEU A 82 -0.27 16.24 2.87
C LEU A 82 -1.37 17.20 3.33
N LYS A 83 -1.48 17.43 4.64
CA LYS A 83 -2.43 18.38 5.23
C LYS A 83 -2.14 19.80 4.76
N GLU A 84 -0.88 20.24 4.84
CA GLU A 84 -0.47 21.57 4.38
C GLU A 84 -0.82 21.79 2.90
N SER A 85 -0.55 20.79 2.04
CA SER A 85 -0.93 20.85 0.63
C SER A 85 -2.45 20.92 0.44
N PHE A 86 -3.21 20.12 1.19
CA PHE A 86 -4.68 20.09 1.14
C PHE A 86 -5.32 21.41 1.56
N ASP A 87 -4.80 22.05 2.61
CA ASP A 87 -5.35 23.30 3.12
C ASP A 87 -5.15 24.44 2.11
N ARG A 88 -4.03 24.42 1.36
CA ARG A 88 -3.80 25.30 0.21
C ARG A 88 -4.74 24.97 -0.95
N ASN A 89 -4.76 23.73 -1.40
CA ASN A 89 -5.62 23.26 -2.48
C ASN A 89 -6.08 21.80 -2.29
N PRO A 90 -7.38 21.53 -2.10
CA PRO A 90 -7.92 20.18 -1.95
C PRO A 90 -7.92 19.34 -3.25
N TYR A 91 -7.55 19.96 -4.38
CA TYR A 91 -7.44 19.35 -5.71
C TYR A 91 -6.05 19.62 -6.32
N PRO A 92 -5.00 18.90 -5.87
CA PRO A 92 -3.64 19.10 -6.37
C PRO A 92 -3.53 18.70 -7.84
N ASP A 93 -2.81 19.51 -8.62
CA ASP A 93 -2.47 19.20 -10.01
C ASP A 93 -1.42 18.08 -10.11
N ASP A 94 -1.07 17.70 -11.33
CA ASP A 94 -0.09 16.63 -11.57
C ASP A 94 1.31 17.00 -11.05
N GLU A 95 1.70 18.28 -11.07
CA GLU A 95 3.01 18.75 -10.58
C GLU A 95 3.09 18.71 -9.05
N GLU A 96 2.05 19.18 -8.36
CA GLU A 96 1.94 19.10 -6.90
C GLU A 96 1.85 17.64 -6.45
N GLN A 97 1.13 16.79 -7.18
CA GLN A 97 1.14 15.34 -6.92
C GLN A 97 2.55 14.74 -7.06
N LYS A 98 3.33 15.12 -8.09
CA LYS A 98 4.74 14.70 -8.23
C LYS A 98 5.59 15.18 -7.05
N ARG A 99 5.49 16.46 -6.69
CA ARG A 99 6.23 17.03 -5.55
C ARG A 99 5.92 16.28 -4.26
N LEU A 100 4.65 16.00 -3.99
CA LEU A 100 4.22 15.23 -2.84
C LEU A 100 4.74 13.79 -2.86
N ILE A 101 4.79 13.14 -4.03
CA ILE A 101 5.37 11.81 -4.19
C ILE A 101 6.84 11.82 -3.79
N PHE A 102 7.64 12.80 -4.24
CA PHE A 102 9.06 12.86 -3.90
C PHE A 102 9.31 13.25 -2.43
N ALA A 103 8.55 14.21 -1.91
CA ALA A 103 8.69 14.67 -0.53
C ALA A 103 8.29 13.58 0.49
N THR A 104 7.16 12.91 0.24
CA THR A 104 6.61 11.91 1.17
C THR A 104 7.08 10.48 0.85
N LEU A 105 7.61 10.23 -0.35
CA LEU A 105 7.92 8.90 -0.89
C LEU A 105 6.71 7.96 -0.99
N LEU A 106 5.49 8.50 -0.92
CA LEU A 106 4.26 7.76 -1.14
C LEU A 106 4.01 7.57 -2.64
N THR A 107 3.37 6.47 -3.01
CA THR A 107 2.97 6.23 -4.41
C THR A 107 1.89 7.21 -4.84
N LYS A 108 1.79 7.49 -6.15
CA LYS A 108 0.70 8.32 -6.72
C LYS A 108 -0.67 7.90 -6.20
N ARG A 109 -0.95 6.59 -6.19
CA ARG A 109 -2.22 6.06 -5.69
C ARG A 109 -2.46 6.39 -4.23
N GLN A 110 -1.45 6.31 -3.37
CA GLN A 110 -1.59 6.67 -1.96
C GLN A 110 -1.90 8.15 -1.76
N ILE A 111 -1.29 9.02 -2.57
CA ILE A 111 -1.59 10.45 -2.59
C ILE A 111 -3.05 10.65 -3.01
N SER A 112 -3.44 10.13 -4.17
CA SER A 112 -4.80 10.26 -4.70
C SER A 112 -5.86 9.73 -3.72
N ASP A 113 -5.65 8.56 -3.13
CA ASP A 113 -6.57 7.94 -2.17
C ASP A 113 -6.67 8.78 -0.88
N TRP A 114 -5.57 9.38 -0.42
CA TRP A 114 -5.57 10.25 0.76
C TRP A 114 -6.37 11.53 0.51
N PHE A 115 -6.16 12.21 -0.63
CA PHE A 115 -6.91 13.41 -1.00
C PHE A 115 -8.41 13.11 -1.18
N LYS A 116 -8.75 11.99 -1.83
CA LYS A 116 -10.14 11.52 -1.94
C LYS A 116 -10.78 11.33 -0.57
N LYS A 117 -10.06 10.70 0.37
CA LYS A 117 -10.54 10.51 1.74
C LYS A 117 -10.75 11.84 2.47
N GLN A 118 -9.81 12.79 2.38
CA GLN A 118 -9.96 14.09 3.04
C GLN A 118 -11.15 14.88 2.50
N ARG A 119 -11.35 14.91 1.17
CA ARG A 119 -12.52 15.56 0.56
C ARG A 119 -13.84 14.93 1.02
N SER A 120 -13.86 13.61 1.19
CA SER A 120 -15.05 12.91 1.70
C SER A 120 -15.33 13.22 3.18
N LEU A 121 -14.31 13.47 4.00
CA LEU A 121 -14.48 13.78 5.42
C LEU A 121 -14.87 15.24 5.65
N ARG A 122 -14.42 16.15 4.78
CA ARG A 122 -14.63 17.60 4.88
C ARG A 122 -15.57 18.12 3.79
N SER A 123 -16.50 17.28 3.33
CA SER A 123 -17.36 17.63 2.18
C SER A 123 -18.18 18.89 2.42
N ASP A 124 -18.71 19.07 3.63
CA ASP A 124 -19.54 20.22 3.99
C ASP A 124 -18.71 21.49 4.08
N GLU A 125 -17.51 21.40 4.69
CA GLU A 125 -16.53 22.50 4.77
C GLU A 125 -16.09 22.93 3.37
N LEU A 126 -15.75 21.97 2.50
CA LEU A 126 -15.35 22.26 1.12
C LEU A 126 -16.49 22.94 0.35
N ARG A 127 -17.72 22.48 0.53
CA ARG A 127 -18.90 23.12 -0.08
C ARG A 127 -19.08 24.55 0.42
N ALA A 128 -18.88 24.81 1.71
CA ALA A 128 -18.94 26.14 2.29
C ALA A 128 -17.83 27.07 1.76
N ARG A 129 -16.63 26.52 1.49
CA ARG A 129 -15.50 27.23 0.87
C ARG A 129 -15.66 27.43 -0.64
N GLY A 130 -16.81 27.05 -1.22
CA GLY A 130 -17.10 27.20 -2.64
C GLY A 130 -16.50 26.12 -3.53
N TYR A 131 -15.91 25.06 -2.97
CA TYR A 131 -15.50 23.90 -3.75
C TYR A 131 -16.72 23.04 -4.06
N PRO A 132 -17.06 22.83 -5.34
CA PRO A 132 -18.15 21.94 -5.70
C PRO A 132 -17.80 20.50 -5.33
N ALA A 133 -18.82 19.70 -4.98
CA ALA A 133 -18.68 18.28 -4.67
C ALA A 133 -18.09 17.45 -5.83
N ARG A 134 -18.01 18.05 -7.03
CA ARG A 134 -17.58 17.40 -8.28
C ARG A 134 -16.54 18.15 -9.13
N ALA A 135 -16.02 19.29 -8.73
CA ALA A 135 -15.06 20.03 -9.57
C ALA A 135 -13.76 20.27 -8.80
N TRP A 136 -12.59 19.96 -9.33
CA TRP A 136 -12.17 19.88 -10.73
C TRP A 136 -11.19 18.73 -10.94
N GLY A 137 -11.29 18.07 -12.10
CA GLY A 137 -10.23 17.28 -12.69
C GLY A 137 -9.97 15.89 -12.09
N GLU A 138 -10.95 14.99 -12.05
CA GLU A 138 -10.57 13.65 -12.53
C GLU A 138 -10.44 13.80 -14.04
N PRO A 139 -9.24 13.84 -14.64
CA PRO A 139 -9.16 13.56 -16.06
C PRO A 139 -9.80 12.19 -16.22
N GLY A 140 -11.02 12.16 -16.79
CA GLY A 140 -11.62 10.91 -17.26
C GLY A 140 -10.53 10.18 -18.03
N PRO A 141 -10.37 8.87 -17.85
CA PRO A 141 -9.08 8.17 -17.96
C PRO A 141 -8.29 8.61 -19.20
N THR A 142 -7.48 9.66 -19.07
CA THR A 142 -6.50 10.05 -20.07
C THR A 142 -5.32 9.11 -19.84
N ASN A 143 -5.58 7.84 -20.09
CA ASN A 143 -4.61 6.75 -20.15
C ASN A 143 -3.74 6.92 -21.41
N SER A 144 -3.37 8.16 -21.74
CA SER A 144 -2.40 8.45 -22.79
C SER A 144 -1.10 7.77 -22.42
N ALA A 145 -0.46 7.18 -23.43
CA ALA A 145 0.85 6.56 -23.29
C ALA A 145 1.87 7.57 -22.69
N ALA A 146 1.73 8.86 -23.00
CA ALA A 146 2.58 9.92 -22.46
C ALA A 146 2.45 10.06 -20.94
N LEU A 147 1.22 10.10 -20.41
CA LEU A 147 0.97 10.19 -18.97
C LEU A 147 1.45 8.94 -18.24
N LYS A 148 1.21 7.74 -18.80
CA LYS A 148 1.74 6.49 -18.22
C LYS A 148 3.27 6.49 -18.18
N LYS A 149 3.92 6.93 -19.27
CA LYS A 149 5.39 7.04 -19.34
C LYS A 149 5.93 8.03 -18.29
N MET A 150 5.30 9.20 -18.15
CA MET A 150 5.66 10.20 -17.14
C MET A 150 5.57 9.62 -15.72
N TRP A 151 4.45 9.00 -15.36
CA TRP A 151 4.25 8.44 -14.02
C TRP A 151 5.14 7.23 -13.73
N ASN A 152 5.47 6.44 -14.74
CA ASN A 152 6.47 5.37 -14.59
C ASN A 152 7.86 5.95 -14.27
N GLY A 153 8.26 7.05 -14.92
CA GLY A 153 9.53 7.74 -14.61
C GLY A 153 9.56 8.26 -13.16
N VAL A 154 8.48 8.93 -12.74
CA VAL A 154 8.31 9.42 -11.35
C VAL A 154 8.40 8.26 -10.34
N GLU A 155 7.81 7.11 -10.66
CA GLU A 155 7.85 5.94 -9.78
C GLU A 155 9.26 5.35 -9.67
N VAL A 156 10.02 5.29 -10.77
CA VAL A 156 11.43 4.85 -10.77
C VAL A 156 12.27 5.75 -9.87
N GLU A 157 12.11 7.07 -10.00
CA GLU A 157 12.85 8.05 -9.20
C GLU A 157 12.45 8.00 -7.72
N ARG A 158 11.15 7.90 -7.42
CA ARG A 158 10.65 7.70 -6.05
C ARG A 158 11.26 6.47 -5.39
N VAL A 159 11.33 5.35 -6.12
CA VAL A 159 11.96 4.10 -5.63
C VAL A 159 13.44 4.30 -5.37
N ALA A 160 14.16 5.01 -6.26
CA ALA A 160 15.57 5.32 -6.06
C ALA A 160 15.79 6.16 -4.78
N LEU A 161 15.00 7.21 -4.56
CA LEU A 161 15.05 8.05 -3.35
C LEU A 161 14.72 7.24 -2.08
N GLN A 162 13.73 6.36 -2.15
CA GLN A 162 13.38 5.46 -1.04
C GLN A 162 14.53 4.51 -0.69
N ASN A 163 15.17 3.92 -1.70
CA ASN A 163 16.32 3.05 -1.50
C ASN A 163 17.53 3.81 -0.93
N LYS A 164 17.77 5.04 -1.39
CA LYS A 164 18.81 5.93 -0.86
C LYS A 164 18.60 6.22 0.63
N LYS A 165 17.39 6.63 1.04
CA LYS A 165 17.07 6.85 2.47
C LYS A 165 17.28 5.60 3.33
N VAL A 166 16.97 4.42 2.80
CA VAL A 166 17.20 3.14 3.50
C VAL A 166 18.70 2.84 3.62
N ALA A 167 19.49 3.12 2.59
CA ALA A 167 20.94 2.94 2.62
C ALA A 167 21.60 3.89 3.63
N GLU A 168 21.23 5.17 3.64
CA GLU A 168 21.71 6.16 4.61
C GLU A 168 21.38 5.76 6.05
N GLY A 169 20.16 5.24 6.30
CA GLY A 169 19.78 4.75 7.63
C GLY A 169 20.59 3.53 8.08
N LYS A 170 20.95 2.62 7.16
CA LYS A 170 21.82 1.47 7.47
C LYS A 170 23.24 1.89 7.79
N GLU A 171 23.79 2.85 7.03
CA GLU A 171 25.13 3.39 7.26
C GLU A 171 25.19 4.17 8.59
N ALA A 172 24.17 4.96 8.89
CA ALA A 172 24.05 5.65 10.19
C ALA A 172 23.97 4.66 11.36
N ASN A 173 23.25 3.55 11.19
CA ASN A 173 23.17 2.51 12.22
C ASN A 173 24.50 1.73 12.38
N LYS A 174 25.27 1.55 11.30
CA LYS A 174 26.61 0.95 11.35
C LYS A 174 27.64 1.85 12.07
N LYS A 175 27.50 3.16 11.95
CA LYS A 175 28.36 4.17 12.61
C LYS A 175 27.98 4.44 14.06
N ARG A 176 26.80 4.00 14.50
CA ARG A 176 26.47 3.94 15.92
C ARG A 176 27.42 2.91 16.55
N LEU A 177 28.40 3.40 17.30
CA LEU A 177 29.25 2.54 18.13
C LEU A 177 28.33 1.61 18.94
N PRO A 178 28.67 0.31 19.08
CA PRO A 178 27.94 -0.53 20.01
C PRO A 178 27.92 0.19 21.36
N PHE A 179 26.75 0.21 22.01
CA PHE A 179 26.67 0.63 23.40
C PHE A 179 27.59 -0.33 24.15
N THR A 180 28.81 0.11 24.45
CA THR A 180 29.70 -0.63 25.32
C THR A 180 29.00 -0.64 26.66
N ASP A 181 28.66 -1.83 27.15
CA ASP A 181 28.19 -2.02 28.51
C ASP A 181 29.19 -1.33 29.44
N ILE A 182 28.76 -0.21 30.02
CA ILE A 182 29.43 0.37 31.18
C ILE A 182 29.02 -0.52 32.34
N THR A 183 29.66 -1.68 32.45
CA THR A 183 29.56 -2.53 33.63
C THR A 183 30.93 -2.63 34.29
N ASN A 184 30.97 -2.06 35.50
CA ASN A 184 31.86 -2.38 36.60
C ASN A 184 33.36 -2.03 36.49
N GLU A 185 33.67 -0.78 36.80
CA GLU A 185 34.89 -0.42 37.54
C GLU A 185 34.51 0.37 38.80
N PHE A 186 33.66 -0.23 39.65
CA PHE A 186 33.39 0.28 41.00
C PHE A 186 33.49 -0.85 42.01
N PHE A 187 34.68 -1.42 42.18
CA PHE A 187 35.08 -2.13 43.38
C PHE A 187 36.61 -2.29 43.38
N GLU A 188 37.31 -1.36 44.02
CA GLU A 188 38.54 -1.58 44.81
C GLU A 188 38.99 -0.23 45.38
N ALA A 189 38.61 0.03 46.62
CA ALA A 189 39.29 0.96 47.51
C ALA A 189 39.20 0.37 48.92
N ASP A 190 40.37 0.20 49.52
CA ASP A 190 40.68 -0.43 50.81
C ASP A 190 39.83 0.03 52.01
#